data_AF-A0A1M4PMG0-F1
#
_entry.id   AF-A0A1M4PMG0-F1
#
_cell.length_a   1.000
_cell.length_b   1.000
_cell.length_c   1.000
_cell.angle_alpha   90.00
_cell.angle_beta   90.00
_cell.angle_gamma   90.00
#
_symmetry.space_group_name_H-M   'P 1'
#
loop_
_entity.id
_entity.type
_entity.pdbx_description
1 polymer ?
#
loop_
_entity_poly.entity_id
_entity_poly.type
_entity_poly.pdbx_seq_one_letter_code
_entity_poly.pdbx_strand_id
1 'polypeptide(L)'
;MAKEYDFSMYGHPSIYKNMERKLHVYFTEPEGGINEHTGILLLIPGFGGNTQSNVYKKMRNIFADKYNLIVVQCDYFGWEFMQTSNNIKLNVSKDSLSEIFTDKEINYIFKDNNYFERLIEICGKYRFSITCNEKLDENLSNFNDMGLKQAIDNITAVITVIEIIKDKNYKINEGKIIAYGHSHGAYLAYLCNAFSKNLFTLIIDNSAWLFPAYLKSDRYVNAYYNNVLIATKYSYLAKDMDYHEEILNLEFLYQNY
;
A
#
# COMPACT_ATOMS: atom_id res chain seq x y z
N MET A 1 -20.81 -16.80 10.04
CA MET A 1 -19.59 -16.24 9.43
C MET A 1 -19.16 -15.02 10.24
N ALA A 2 -17.86 -14.72 10.26
CA ALA A 2 -17.32 -13.49 10.84
C ALA A 2 -18.12 -12.24 10.41
N LYS A 3 -18.22 -11.25 11.29
CA LYS A 3 -19.01 -10.02 11.05
C LYS A 3 -18.08 -8.91 10.61
N GLU A 4 -18.34 -8.34 9.44
CA GLU A 4 -17.56 -7.25 8.86
C GLU A 4 -18.15 -5.88 9.21
N TYR A 5 -17.29 -4.93 9.53
CA TYR A 5 -17.61 -3.56 9.88
C TYR A 5 -16.65 -2.60 9.17
N ASP A 6 -17.12 -1.40 8.88
CA ASP A 6 -16.30 -0.30 8.41
C ASP A 6 -16.81 1.03 8.95
N PHE A 7 -15.90 2.00 9.06
CA PHE A 7 -16.25 3.37 9.41
C PHE A 7 -15.20 4.35 8.90
N SER A 8 -15.57 5.63 8.92
CA SER A 8 -14.70 6.74 8.54
C SER A 8 -14.48 7.65 9.73
N MET A 9 -13.23 8.02 10.00
CA MET A 9 -12.88 8.97 11.05
C MET A 9 -11.94 10.04 10.53
N TYR A 10 -11.68 11.07 11.34
CA TYR A 10 -10.64 12.04 11.00
C TYR A 10 -9.27 11.42 11.25
N GLY A 11 -8.44 11.40 10.20
CA GLY A 11 -7.04 11.01 10.30
C GLY A 11 -6.18 12.21 10.68
N HIS A 12 -4.97 11.97 11.19
CA HIS A 12 -4.04 13.05 11.45
C HIS A 12 -3.70 13.77 10.13
N PRO A 13 -3.81 15.12 10.05
CA PRO A 13 -3.39 15.87 8.86
C PRO A 13 -1.96 15.52 8.42
N SER A 14 -1.66 15.65 7.12
CA SER A 14 -0.28 15.52 6.63
C SER A 14 0.66 16.43 7.43
N ILE A 15 1.85 15.93 7.78
CA ILE A 15 2.86 16.75 8.47
C ILE A 15 3.44 17.83 7.55
N TYR A 16 3.23 17.71 6.24
CA TYR A 16 3.76 18.60 5.21
C TYR A 16 2.75 19.65 4.75
N LYS A 17 1.46 19.42 5.01
CA LYS A 17 0.38 20.38 4.74
C LYS A 17 -0.78 20.10 5.68
N ASN A 18 -1.10 21.08 6.53
CA ASN A 18 -2.22 20.96 7.46
C ASN A 18 -3.55 21.04 6.70
N MET A 19 -4.07 19.88 6.32
CA MET A 19 -5.36 19.70 5.67
C MET A 19 -6.08 18.53 6.32
N GLU A 20 -7.36 18.74 6.61
CA GLU A 20 -8.23 17.69 7.13
C GLU A 20 -8.33 16.54 6.13
N ARG A 21 -8.29 15.30 6.62
CA ARG A 21 -8.49 14.09 5.82
C ARG A 21 -9.27 13.04 6.59
N LYS A 22 -9.90 12.14 5.86
CA LYS A 22 -10.56 10.96 6.44
C LYS A 22 -9.64 9.74 6.38
N LEU A 23 -9.73 8.92 7.41
CA LEU A 23 -9.14 7.59 7.48
C LEU A 23 -10.30 6.58 7.49
N HIS A 24 -10.31 5.68 6.52
CA HIS A 24 -11.28 4.59 6.45
C HIS A 24 -10.70 3.36 7.14
N VAL A 25 -11.46 2.80 8.07
CA VAL A 25 -11.06 1.64 8.89
C VAL A 25 -12.05 0.52 8.66
N TYR A 26 -11.52 -0.68 8.50
CA TYR A 26 -12.26 -1.93 8.36
C TYR A 26 -11.88 -2.84 9.52
N PHE A 27 -12.86 -3.49 10.12
CA PHE A 27 -12.56 -4.56 11.06
C PHE A 27 -13.57 -5.70 10.98
N THR A 28 -13.11 -6.88 11.37
CA THR A 28 -13.93 -8.09 11.41
C THR A 28 -13.93 -8.65 12.83
N GLU A 29 -15.10 -8.97 13.35
CA GLU A 29 -15.28 -9.71 14.61
C GLU A 29 -15.47 -11.21 14.33
N PRO A 30 -14.96 -12.10 15.20
CA PRO A 30 -15.14 -13.54 15.03
C PRO A 30 -16.62 -13.94 15.15
N GLU A 31 -17.04 -14.96 14.41
CA GLU A 31 -18.42 -15.50 14.42
C GLU A 31 -18.87 -15.92 15.82
N GLY A 32 -17.96 -16.51 16.60
CA GLY A 32 -18.20 -16.91 17.99
C GLY A 32 -18.39 -15.76 18.97
N GLY A 33 -18.26 -14.50 18.52
CA GLY A 33 -18.34 -13.31 19.35
C GLY A 33 -17.03 -12.97 20.06
N ILE A 34 -16.96 -11.74 20.57
CA ILE A 34 -15.80 -11.22 21.31
C ILE A 34 -15.86 -11.69 22.76
N ASN A 35 -14.75 -12.22 23.28
CA ASN A 35 -14.57 -12.64 24.66
C ASN A 35 -13.16 -12.31 25.18
N GLU A 36 -12.90 -12.61 26.46
CA GLU A 36 -11.63 -12.32 27.13
C GLU A 36 -10.39 -13.00 26.55
N HIS A 37 -10.55 -13.98 25.64
CA HIS A 37 -9.46 -14.60 24.90
C HIS A 37 -9.30 -14.07 23.47
N THR A 38 -10.23 -13.23 23.01
CA THR A 38 -10.18 -12.60 21.69
C THR A 38 -9.03 -11.60 21.65
N GLY A 39 -8.11 -11.77 20.70
CA GLY A 39 -7.02 -10.82 20.46
C GLY A 39 -7.34 -9.83 19.35
N ILE A 40 -6.36 -9.02 18.97
CA ILE A 40 -6.45 -8.11 17.82
C ILE A 40 -5.32 -8.43 16.84
N LEU A 41 -5.64 -8.36 15.55
CA LEU A 41 -4.66 -8.43 14.47
C LEU A 41 -4.79 -7.23 13.56
N LEU A 42 -3.75 -6.41 13.52
CA LEU A 42 -3.57 -5.41 12.46
C LEU A 42 -3.00 -6.11 11.21
N LEU A 43 -3.71 -6.02 10.08
CA LEU A 43 -3.33 -6.64 8.81
C LEU A 43 -2.92 -5.58 7.79
N ILE A 44 -1.62 -5.41 7.55
CA ILE A 44 -1.11 -4.29 6.74
C ILE A 44 -0.75 -4.77 5.32
N PRO A 45 -1.45 -4.32 4.27
CA PRO A 45 -1.08 -4.62 2.90
C PRO A 45 0.22 -3.92 2.49
N GLY A 46 0.99 -4.55 1.60
CA GLY A 46 2.09 -3.91 0.89
C GLY A 46 1.65 -3.31 -0.46
N PHE A 47 2.61 -2.96 -1.31
CA PHE A 47 2.34 -2.44 -2.65
C PHE A 47 1.44 -3.37 -3.49
N GLY A 48 0.48 -2.79 -4.20
CA GLY A 48 -0.54 -3.51 -4.97
C GLY A 48 -1.64 -4.18 -4.13
N GLY A 49 -1.53 -4.15 -2.80
CA GLY A 49 -2.58 -4.60 -1.89
C GLY A 49 -3.49 -3.45 -1.48
N ASN A 50 -4.78 -3.74 -1.29
CA ASN A 50 -5.75 -2.82 -0.71
C ASN A 50 -6.75 -3.57 0.17
N THR A 51 -7.33 -2.85 1.13
CA THR A 51 -8.24 -3.38 2.15
C THR A 51 -9.50 -4.01 1.55
N GLN A 52 -9.92 -3.58 0.37
CA GLN A 52 -11.16 -4.03 -0.26
C GLN A 52 -11.00 -5.22 -1.20
N SER A 53 -9.77 -5.68 -1.45
CA SER A 53 -9.53 -6.82 -2.33
C SER A 53 -10.15 -8.10 -1.74
N ASN A 54 -10.60 -8.99 -2.63
CA ASN A 54 -11.18 -10.28 -2.22
C ASN A 54 -10.22 -11.12 -1.36
N VAL A 55 -8.91 -11.00 -1.61
CA VAL A 55 -7.88 -11.69 -0.84
C VAL A 55 -7.85 -11.15 0.60
N TYR A 56 -7.81 -9.82 0.78
CA TYR A 56 -7.75 -9.22 2.11
C TYR A 56 -9.06 -9.39 2.89
N LYS A 57 -10.22 -9.28 2.25
CA LYS A 57 -11.52 -9.61 2.86
C LYS A 57 -11.56 -11.06 3.35
N LYS A 58 -11.15 -12.00 2.49
CA LYS A 58 -11.05 -13.42 2.85
C LYS A 58 -10.08 -13.65 4.00
N MET A 59 -8.91 -13.02 3.99
CA MET A 59 -7.93 -13.13 5.07
C MET A 59 -8.48 -12.60 6.39
N ARG A 60 -9.12 -11.42 6.40
CA ARG A 60 -9.74 -10.87 7.62
C ARG A 60 -10.75 -11.83 8.24
N ASN A 61 -11.67 -12.36 7.43
CA ASN A 61 -12.70 -13.28 7.90
C ASN A 61 -12.10 -14.60 8.42
N ILE A 62 -11.19 -15.21 7.66
CA ILE A 62 -10.56 -16.47 8.07
C ILE A 62 -9.72 -16.28 9.33
N PHE A 63 -8.95 -15.20 9.43
CA PHE A 63 -8.10 -14.96 10.59
C PHE A 63 -8.92 -14.63 11.84
N ALA A 64 -10.02 -13.89 11.69
CA ALA A 64 -10.94 -13.60 12.78
C ALA A 64 -11.48 -14.90 13.40
N ASP A 65 -12.09 -15.74 12.56
CA ASP A 65 -12.74 -16.98 13.02
C ASP A 65 -11.72 -18.02 13.49
N LYS A 66 -10.66 -18.27 12.71
CA LYS A 66 -9.71 -19.35 12.98
C LYS A 66 -8.88 -19.12 14.24
N TYR A 67 -8.56 -17.87 14.56
CA TYR A 67 -7.62 -17.54 15.63
C TYR A 67 -8.25 -16.77 16.79
N ASN A 68 -9.57 -16.59 16.78
CA ASN A 68 -10.32 -15.77 17.73
C ASN A 68 -9.68 -14.37 17.84
N LEU A 69 -9.76 -13.61 16.75
CA LEU A 69 -9.17 -12.29 16.60
C LEU A 69 -10.20 -11.29 16.08
N ILE A 70 -10.10 -10.05 16.54
CA ILE A 70 -10.64 -8.91 15.81
C ILE A 70 -9.57 -8.50 14.80
N VAL A 71 -9.88 -8.54 13.51
CA VAL A 71 -8.88 -8.24 12.46
C VAL A 71 -9.14 -6.85 11.90
N VAL A 72 -8.17 -5.96 12.05
CA VAL A 72 -8.23 -4.53 11.70
C VAL A 72 -7.39 -4.24 10.46
N GLN A 73 -7.92 -3.41 9.56
CA GLN A 73 -7.20 -2.82 8.44
C GLN A 73 -7.63 -1.37 8.25
N CYS A 74 -6.81 -0.57 7.58
CA CYS A 74 -7.19 0.78 7.19
C CYS A 74 -6.59 1.17 5.85
N ASP A 75 -7.25 2.14 5.22
CA ASP A 75 -6.78 2.83 4.02
C ASP A 75 -5.78 3.91 4.46
N TYR A 76 -4.57 3.48 4.79
CA TYR A 76 -3.53 4.34 5.36
C TYR A 76 -3.02 5.38 4.35
N PHE A 77 -2.44 6.48 4.84
CA PHE A 77 -1.96 7.61 4.05
C PHE A 77 -1.23 7.22 2.73
N GLY A 78 -1.73 7.71 1.60
CA GLY A 78 -1.11 7.49 0.28
C GLY A 78 -1.15 6.06 -0.27
N TRP A 79 -1.97 5.17 0.31
CA TRP A 79 -2.11 3.78 -0.17
C TRP A 79 -2.57 3.69 -1.63
N GLU A 80 -3.32 4.68 -2.12
CA GLU A 80 -3.86 4.72 -3.48
C GLU A 80 -2.75 4.82 -4.54
N PHE A 81 -1.63 5.48 -4.21
CA PHE A 81 -0.49 5.63 -5.12
C PHE A 81 0.38 4.36 -5.16
N MET A 82 0.10 3.39 -4.29
CA MET A 82 0.80 2.11 -4.23
C MET A 82 0.15 1.03 -5.11
N GLN A 83 -1.00 1.33 -5.72
CA GLN A 83 -1.80 0.37 -6.48
C GLN A 83 -1.28 0.16 -7.92
N THR A 84 -1.96 -0.70 -8.68
CA THR A 84 -1.70 -0.90 -10.10
C THR A 84 -1.95 0.38 -10.88
N SER A 85 -1.22 0.53 -11.99
CA SER A 85 -1.24 1.72 -12.84
C SER A 85 -2.62 1.96 -13.43
N ASN A 86 -3.14 3.17 -13.26
CA ASN A 86 -4.44 3.59 -13.79
C ASN A 86 -4.30 4.76 -14.77
N ASN A 87 -3.20 5.51 -14.73
CA ASN A 87 -2.97 6.69 -15.56
C ASN A 87 -1.59 6.63 -16.24
N ILE A 88 -1.48 5.72 -17.20
CA ILE A 88 -0.25 5.45 -17.93
C ILE A 88 -0.01 6.54 -18.99
N LYS A 89 1.12 7.22 -18.88
CA LYS A 89 1.68 8.07 -19.93
C LYS A 89 2.80 7.33 -20.66
N LEU A 90 2.58 7.07 -21.94
CA LEU A 90 3.61 6.51 -22.80
C LEU A 90 4.73 7.55 -23.03
N ASN A 91 5.96 7.16 -22.73
CA ASN A 91 7.15 7.98 -23.04
C ASN A 91 7.69 7.63 -24.42
N VAL A 92 6.81 7.61 -25.41
CA VAL A 92 7.14 7.13 -26.75
C VAL A 92 6.78 8.22 -27.75
N SER A 93 7.80 8.82 -28.36
CA SER A 93 7.64 9.80 -29.44
C SER A 93 7.70 9.11 -30.80
N LYS A 94 7.12 9.75 -31.82
CA LYS A 94 7.22 9.28 -33.21
C LYS A 94 8.69 9.16 -33.64
N ASP A 95 9.51 10.12 -33.25
CA ASP A 95 10.94 10.16 -33.57
C ASP A 95 11.68 8.98 -32.95
N SER A 96 11.46 8.72 -31.64
CA SER A 96 12.07 7.57 -30.96
C SER A 96 11.64 6.22 -31.54
N LEU A 97 10.43 6.11 -32.09
CA LEU A 97 9.98 4.88 -32.75
C LEU A 97 10.54 4.74 -34.17
N SER A 98 10.80 5.84 -34.87
CA SER A 98 11.33 5.83 -36.24
C SER A 98 12.76 5.26 -36.34
N GLU A 99 13.49 5.24 -35.23
CA GLU A 99 14.79 4.55 -35.12
C GLU A 99 14.66 3.02 -35.12
N ILE A 100 13.46 2.49 -34.88
CA ILE A 100 13.22 1.05 -34.63
C ILE A 100 12.28 0.47 -35.67
N PHE A 101 11.23 1.19 -36.05
CA PHE A 101 10.15 0.74 -36.92
C PHE A 101 10.17 1.47 -38.26
N THR A 102 9.67 0.80 -39.30
CA THR A 102 9.54 1.39 -40.63
C THR A 102 8.48 2.49 -40.66
N ASP A 103 8.59 3.44 -41.60
CA ASP A 103 7.59 4.51 -41.78
C ASP A 103 6.16 3.97 -41.93
N LYS A 104 6.01 2.80 -42.58
CA LYS A 104 4.71 2.14 -42.75
C LYS A 104 4.13 1.70 -41.40
N GLU A 105 4.96 1.14 -40.52
CA GLU A 105 4.56 0.70 -39.18
C GLU A 105 4.28 1.90 -38.27
N ILE A 106 5.10 2.95 -38.34
CA ILE A 106 4.87 4.20 -37.62
C ILE A 106 3.52 4.83 -38.02
N ASN A 107 3.26 4.94 -39.32
CA ASN A 107 1.99 5.47 -39.82
C ASN A 107 0.80 4.56 -39.47
N TYR A 108 1.03 3.25 -39.34
CA TYR A 108 0.03 2.31 -38.85
C TYR A 108 -0.29 2.52 -37.37
N ILE A 109 0.73 2.65 -36.50
CA ILE A 109 0.56 2.92 -35.07
C ILE A 109 -0.26 4.20 -34.87
N PHE A 110 0.18 5.31 -35.46
CA PHE A 110 -0.42 6.65 -35.28
C PHE A 110 -1.51 6.99 -36.31
N LYS A 111 -2.19 5.98 -36.87
CA LYS A 111 -3.29 6.18 -37.83
C LYS A 111 -4.44 6.99 -37.25
N ASP A 112 -4.71 6.83 -35.95
CA ASP A 112 -5.76 7.51 -35.19
C ASP A 112 -5.37 7.59 -33.69
N ASN A 113 -6.26 8.16 -32.86
CA ASN A 113 -6.03 8.36 -31.43
C ASN A 113 -6.03 7.06 -30.59
N ASN A 114 -6.47 5.92 -31.14
CA ASN A 114 -6.49 4.62 -30.46
C ASN A 114 -5.22 3.82 -30.79
N TYR A 115 -4.06 4.42 -30.63
CA TYR A 115 -2.78 3.86 -31.08
C TYR A 115 -2.19 2.77 -30.17
N PHE A 116 -2.69 2.61 -28.93
CA PHE A 116 -2.10 1.70 -27.94
C PHE A 116 -2.07 0.24 -28.41
N GLU A 117 -3.19 -0.30 -28.89
CA GLU A 117 -3.25 -1.69 -29.35
C GLU A 117 -2.30 -1.96 -30.52
N ARG A 118 -2.23 -1.04 -31.48
CA ARG A 118 -1.32 -1.14 -32.63
C ARG A 118 0.14 -1.00 -32.22
N LEU A 119 0.43 -0.14 -31.23
CA LEU A 119 1.76 -0.05 -30.65
C LEU A 119 2.18 -1.39 -30.04
N ILE A 120 1.31 -2.03 -29.24
CA ILE A 120 1.58 -3.36 -28.67
C ILE A 120 1.78 -4.41 -29.77
N GLU A 121 0.96 -4.40 -30.83
CA GLU A 121 1.10 -5.33 -31.95
C GLU A 121 2.48 -5.20 -32.63
N ILE A 122 2.87 -3.98 -33.01
CA ILE A 122 4.15 -3.74 -33.68
C ILE A 122 5.32 -4.05 -32.74
N CYS A 123 5.30 -3.55 -31.51
CA CYS A 123 6.34 -3.87 -30.52
C CYS A 123 6.47 -5.39 -30.32
N GLY A 124 5.36 -6.13 -30.36
CA GLY A 124 5.34 -7.59 -30.22
C GLY A 124 6.07 -8.34 -31.33
N LYS A 125 6.09 -7.80 -32.56
CA LYS A 125 6.84 -8.37 -33.70
C LYS A 125 8.35 -8.33 -33.46
N TYR A 126 8.82 -7.26 -32.81
CA TYR A 126 10.25 -7.02 -32.56
C TYR A 126 10.68 -7.39 -31.13
N ARG A 127 9.76 -7.88 -30.28
CA ARG A 127 9.97 -8.07 -28.83
C ARG A 127 10.51 -6.80 -28.14
N PHE A 128 10.09 -5.64 -28.65
CA PHE A 128 10.50 -4.36 -28.13
C PHE A 128 9.76 -4.09 -26.80
N SER A 129 10.49 -3.63 -25.78
CA SER A 129 9.92 -3.31 -24.48
C SER A 129 9.54 -1.83 -24.41
N ILE A 130 8.38 -1.51 -23.83
CA ILE A 130 7.89 -0.14 -23.70
C ILE A 130 8.09 0.31 -22.26
N THR A 131 8.70 1.48 -22.07
CA THR A 131 8.71 2.15 -20.77
C THR A 131 7.68 3.27 -20.75
N CYS A 132 6.86 3.30 -19.70
CA CYS A 132 5.87 4.33 -19.48
C CYS A 132 5.98 4.89 -18.06
N ASN A 133 5.40 6.06 -17.83
CA ASN A 133 5.29 6.66 -16.50
C ASN A 133 3.84 6.54 -16.01
N GLU A 134 3.64 6.13 -14.78
CA GLU A 134 2.38 6.37 -14.08
C GLU A 134 2.34 7.85 -13.67
N LYS A 135 1.25 8.55 -14.02
CA LYS A 135 1.00 9.87 -13.48
C LYS A 135 0.30 9.74 -12.13
N LEU A 136 1.07 9.91 -11.06
CA LEU A 136 0.54 10.01 -9.70
C LEU A 136 0.05 11.43 -9.42
N ASP A 137 -1.18 11.58 -8.96
CA ASP A 137 -1.74 12.87 -8.53
C ASP A 137 -1.39 13.17 -7.05
N GLU A 138 -0.15 12.87 -6.66
CA GLU A 138 0.40 13.12 -5.32
C GLU A 138 0.57 14.63 -5.06
N ASN A 139 0.42 15.02 -3.80
CA ASN A 139 0.71 16.37 -3.33
C ASN A 139 0.99 16.36 -1.82
N LEU A 140 1.43 17.48 -1.26
CA LEU A 140 1.83 17.55 0.16
C LEU A 140 0.71 17.23 1.17
N SER A 141 -0.57 17.29 0.77
CA SER A 141 -1.70 16.85 1.61
C SER A 141 -1.96 15.34 1.53
N ASN A 142 -1.53 14.66 0.46
CA ASN A 142 -1.75 13.23 0.26
C ASN A 142 -0.76 12.65 -0.76
N PHE A 143 0.13 11.77 -0.30
CA PHE A 143 1.12 11.07 -1.12
C PHE A 143 1.60 9.82 -0.38
N ASN A 144 2.25 8.90 -1.09
CA ASN A 144 2.88 7.74 -0.47
C ASN A 144 4.15 8.16 0.27
N ASP A 145 4.03 8.52 1.55
CA ASP A 145 5.16 8.97 2.38
C ASP A 145 6.11 7.84 2.79
N MET A 146 5.70 6.58 2.60
CA MET A 146 6.46 5.37 2.90
C MET A 146 6.94 5.30 4.35
N GLY A 147 6.22 5.91 5.30
CA GLY A 147 6.76 6.02 6.65
C GLY A 147 5.75 6.48 7.70
N LEU A 148 5.99 7.65 8.26
CA LEU A 148 5.41 8.11 9.52
C LEU A 148 3.89 8.17 9.48
N LYS A 149 3.30 8.76 8.44
CA LYS A 149 1.84 8.92 8.36
C LYS A 149 1.14 7.60 8.16
N GLN A 150 1.71 6.72 7.35
CA GLN A 150 1.20 5.37 7.18
C GLN A 150 1.21 4.59 8.49
N ALA A 151 2.29 4.69 9.28
CA ALA A 151 2.37 4.04 10.59
C ALA A 151 1.35 4.63 11.59
N ILE A 152 1.23 5.95 11.64
CA ILE A 152 0.26 6.64 12.51
C ILE A 152 -1.17 6.22 12.19
N ASP A 153 -1.54 6.08 10.92
CA ASP A 153 -2.88 5.64 10.53
C ASP A 153 -3.19 4.22 11.00
N ASN A 154 -2.24 3.32 10.83
CA ASN A 154 -2.38 1.94 11.29
C ASN A 154 -2.50 1.85 12.83
N ILE A 155 -1.68 2.61 13.57
CA ILE A 155 -1.81 2.72 15.04
C ILE A 155 -3.17 3.27 15.43
N THR A 156 -3.59 4.37 14.80
CA THR A 156 -4.86 5.03 15.10
C THR A 156 -6.04 4.09 14.85
N ALA A 157 -6.02 3.35 13.74
CA ALA A 157 -7.06 2.37 13.44
C ALA A 157 -7.18 1.29 14.53
N VAL A 158 -6.06 0.75 15.01
CA VAL A 158 -6.06 -0.26 16.08
C VAL A 158 -6.62 0.32 17.37
N ILE A 159 -6.12 1.49 17.80
CA ILE A 159 -6.57 2.14 19.04
C ILE A 159 -8.07 2.45 18.96
N THR A 160 -8.55 3.01 17.85
CA THR A 160 -9.97 3.33 17.70
C THR A 160 -10.84 2.07 17.75
N VAL A 161 -10.42 0.96 17.13
CA VAL A 161 -11.16 -0.29 17.25
C VAL A 161 -11.18 -0.81 18.70
N ILE A 162 -10.05 -0.74 19.42
CA ILE A 162 -10.00 -1.09 20.85
C ILE A 162 -11.03 -0.29 21.65
N GLU A 163 -11.10 1.03 21.44
CA GLU A 163 -12.04 1.89 22.16
C GLU A 163 -13.50 1.59 21.78
N ILE A 164 -13.81 1.33 20.50
CA ILE A 164 -15.15 0.90 20.07
C ILE A 164 -15.59 -0.39 20.78
N ILE A 165 -14.67 -1.35 20.96
CA ILE A 165 -14.95 -2.61 21.64
C ILE A 165 -15.15 -2.40 23.14
N LYS A 166 -14.36 -1.52 23.76
CA LYS A 166 -14.49 -1.13 25.17
C LYS A 166 -15.81 -0.41 25.45
N ASP A 167 -16.24 0.49 24.58
CA ASP A 167 -17.52 1.21 24.70
C ASP A 167 -18.73 0.27 24.66
N LYS A 168 -18.59 -0.87 23.99
CA LYS A 168 -19.60 -1.95 23.97
C LYS A 168 -19.52 -2.89 25.19
N ASN A 169 -18.66 -2.60 26.18
CA ASN A 169 -18.38 -3.42 27.36
C ASN A 169 -17.84 -4.84 27.07
N TYR A 170 -17.22 -5.05 25.90
CA TYR A 170 -16.52 -6.30 25.63
C TYR A 170 -15.12 -6.28 26.26
N LYS A 171 -14.70 -7.44 26.77
CA LYS A 171 -13.31 -7.68 27.20
C LYS A 171 -12.55 -8.38 26.09
N ILE A 172 -11.30 -7.99 25.88
CA ILE A 172 -10.36 -8.60 24.94
C ILE A 172 -9.07 -8.95 25.66
N ASN A 173 -8.26 -9.81 25.06
CA ASN A 173 -6.90 -10.08 25.51
C ASN A 173 -5.95 -9.01 24.97
N GLU A 174 -5.70 -7.95 25.76
CA GLU A 174 -4.74 -6.90 25.41
C GLU A 174 -3.29 -7.41 25.31
N GLY A 175 -2.98 -8.57 25.92
CA GLY A 175 -1.71 -9.29 25.73
C GLY A 175 -1.60 -10.04 24.40
N LYS A 176 -2.60 -9.92 23.52
CA LYS A 176 -2.68 -10.59 22.20
C LYS A 176 -3.04 -9.57 21.11
N ILE A 177 -2.27 -8.50 21.01
CA ILE A 177 -2.37 -7.50 19.93
C ILE A 177 -1.19 -7.73 18.97
N ILE A 178 -1.49 -8.10 17.73
CA ILE A 178 -0.52 -8.60 16.74
C ILE A 178 -0.51 -7.66 15.54
N ALA A 179 0.67 -7.36 15.00
CA ALA A 179 0.80 -6.73 13.68
C ALA A 179 1.31 -7.76 12.67
N TYR A 180 0.57 -7.95 11.59
CA TYR A 180 1.00 -8.73 10.43
C TYR A 180 1.17 -7.79 9.25
N GLY A 181 2.25 -7.95 8.50
CA GLY A 181 2.43 -7.23 7.26
C GLY A 181 3.13 -8.04 6.19
N HIS A 182 2.99 -7.60 4.94
CA HIS A 182 3.73 -8.15 3.80
C HIS A 182 4.47 -7.02 3.06
N SER A 183 5.75 -7.22 2.79
CA SER A 183 6.63 -6.26 2.14
C SER A 183 6.61 -4.90 2.85
N HIS A 184 6.16 -3.83 2.19
CA HIS A 184 5.97 -2.52 2.82
C HIS A 184 5.09 -2.57 4.07
N GLY A 185 4.04 -3.40 4.08
CA GLY A 185 3.20 -3.55 5.25
C GLY A 185 3.93 -4.16 6.44
N ALA A 186 4.90 -5.05 6.21
CA ALA A 186 5.72 -5.62 7.27
C ALA A 186 6.66 -4.56 7.86
N TYR A 187 7.28 -3.74 7.01
CA TYR A 187 8.04 -2.56 7.42
C TYR A 187 7.19 -1.58 8.26
N LEU A 188 5.95 -1.29 7.83
CA LEU A 188 5.03 -0.45 8.60
C LEU A 188 4.67 -1.08 9.96
N ALA A 189 4.59 -2.40 10.08
CA ALA A 189 4.36 -3.07 11.36
C ALA A 189 5.48 -2.80 12.38
N TYR A 190 6.74 -2.77 11.92
CA TYR A 190 7.88 -2.36 12.76
C TYR A 190 7.80 -0.88 13.15
N LEU A 191 7.51 0.02 12.21
CA LEU A 191 7.31 1.44 12.55
C LEU A 191 6.18 1.62 13.57
N CYS A 192 5.06 0.91 13.39
CA CYS A 192 3.94 0.96 14.33
C CYS A 192 4.39 0.57 15.73
N ASN A 193 5.10 -0.56 15.86
CA ASN A 193 5.61 -1.04 17.15
C ASN A 193 6.61 -0.07 17.80
N ALA A 194 7.49 0.55 17.01
CA ALA A 194 8.42 1.54 17.53
C ALA A 194 7.67 2.78 18.06
N PHE A 195 6.68 3.30 17.32
CA PHE A 195 5.97 4.53 17.67
C PHE A 195 4.88 4.35 18.74
N SER A 196 4.38 3.14 18.95
CA SER A 196 3.42 2.82 20.03
C SER A 196 3.96 1.74 20.95
N LYS A 197 4.95 2.13 21.78
CA LYS A 197 5.60 1.24 22.74
C LYS A 197 4.55 0.48 23.56
N ASN A 198 4.65 -0.86 23.55
CA ASN A 198 3.77 -1.82 24.23
C ASN A 198 2.37 -2.02 23.63
N LEU A 199 2.01 -1.40 22.50
CA LEU A 199 0.72 -1.69 21.86
C LEU A 199 0.71 -3.09 21.23
N PHE A 200 1.78 -3.44 20.52
CA PHE A 200 1.90 -4.73 19.83
C PHE A 200 2.76 -5.70 20.64
N THR A 201 2.31 -6.95 20.69
CA THR A 201 2.94 -8.06 21.43
C THR A 201 3.66 -9.04 20.51
N LEU A 202 3.35 -9.01 19.21
CA LEU A 202 3.96 -9.84 18.18
C LEU A 202 3.91 -9.12 16.83
N ILE A 203 5.02 -9.19 16.09
CA ILE A 203 5.09 -8.82 14.67
C ILE A 203 5.24 -10.11 13.86
N ILE A 204 4.38 -10.28 12.84
CA ILE A 204 4.53 -11.31 11.82
C ILE A 204 5.00 -10.60 10.55
N ASP A 205 6.30 -10.71 10.30
CA ASP A 205 6.97 -10.17 9.13
C ASP A 205 6.89 -11.15 7.97
N ASN A 206 6.37 -10.68 6.84
CA ASN A 206 6.60 -11.31 5.56
C ASN A 206 7.34 -10.37 4.60
N SER A 207 8.67 -10.49 4.56
CA SER A 207 9.57 -9.83 3.61
C SER A 207 9.66 -8.31 3.74
N ALA A 208 9.73 -7.77 4.97
CA ALA A 208 10.02 -6.36 5.20
C ALA A 208 11.35 -5.93 4.56
N TRP A 209 11.41 -4.69 4.11
CA TRP A 209 12.67 -4.00 3.93
C TRP A 209 13.10 -3.31 5.23
N LEU A 210 14.40 -3.07 5.38
CA LEU A 210 14.95 -2.31 6.51
C LEU A 210 14.78 -0.80 6.31
N PHE A 211 14.73 -0.37 5.05
CA PHE A 211 14.51 1.01 4.66
C PHE A 211 13.74 1.05 3.33
N PRO A 212 12.76 1.95 3.14
CA PRO A 212 11.99 2.01 1.90
C PRO A 212 12.84 2.34 0.68
N ALA A 213 13.01 1.38 -0.22
CA ALA A 213 13.87 1.54 -1.40
C ALA A 213 13.47 2.73 -2.28
N TYR A 214 12.16 3.02 -2.37
CA TYR A 214 11.64 4.05 -3.27
C TYR A 214 11.75 5.48 -2.73
N LEU A 215 12.33 5.66 -1.54
CA LEU A 215 12.85 6.97 -1.09
C LEU A 215 14.19 7.31 -1.76
N LYS A 216 14.85 6.33 -2.39
CA LYS A 216 16.14 6.48 -3.08
C LYS A 216 16.05 6.15 -4.58
N SER A 217 14.96 5.55 -5.04
CA SER A 217 14.80 5.16 -6.44
C SER A 217 13.34 5.23 -6.92
N ASP A 218 13.15 5.16 -8.24
CA ASP A 218 11.82 4.92 -8.80
C ASP A 218 11.41 3.45 -8.61
N ARG A 219 10.10 3.20 -8.56
CA ARG A 219 9.53 1.84 -8.62
C ARG A 219 9.19 1.50 -10.07
N TYR A 220 9.53 0.29 -10.48
CA TYR A 220 9.15 -0.25 -11.79
C TYR A 220 8.23 -1.45 -11.62
N VAL A 221 7.10 -1.44 -12.32
CA VAL A 221 6.17 -2.58 -12.39
C VAL A 221 6.16 -3.09 -13.82
N ASN A 222 6.53 -4.36 -13.97
CA ASN A 222 6.64 -5.02 -15.26
C ASN A 222 5.37 -5.84 -15.52
N ALA A 223 4.73 -5.60 -16.66
CA ALA A 223 3.59 -6.37 -17.15
C ALA A 223 3.86 -6.84 -18.57
N TYR A 224 3.51 -8.09 -18.87
CA TYR A 224 3.59 -8.64 -20.22
C TYR A 224 2.24 -8.56 -20.91
N TYR A 225 2.22 -7.95 -22.08
CA TYR A 225 1.08 -7.97 -23.00
C TYR A 225 1.54 -8.69 -24.28
N ASN A 226 1.06 -9.92 -24.48
CA ASN A 226 1.62 -10.85 -25.47
C ASN A 226 3.14 -11.01 -25.28
N ASN A 227 3.94 -10.66 -26.29
CA ASN A 227 5.41 -10.72 -26.25
C ASN A 227 6.07 -9.35 -25.95
N VAL A 228 5.30 -8.38 -25.47
CA VAL A 228 5.77 -7.03 -25.14
C VAL A 228 5.85 -6.87 -23.64
N LEU A 229 7.05 -6.55 -23.13
CA LEU A 229 7.22 -6.08 -21.76
C LEU A 229 6.87 -4.59 -21.70
N ILE A 230 5.90 -4.24 -20.85
CA ILE A 230 5.62 -2.87 -20.46
C ILE A 230 6.18 -2.66 -19.06
N ALA A 231 7.16 -1.77 -18.94
CA ALA A 231 7.74 -1.33 -17.68
C ALA A 231 7.14 0.01 -17.27
N THR A 232 6.24 0.00 -16.29
CA THR A 232 5.64 1.22 -15.75
C THR A 232 6.48 1.77 -14.61
N LYS A 233 7.01 2.97 -14.78
CA LYS A 233 7.77 3.73 -13.78
C LYS A 233 6.82 4.54 -12.90
N TYR A 234 7.01 4.45 -11.59
CA TYR A 234 6.38 5.26 -10.57
C TYR A 234 7.45 6.11 -9.90
N SER A 235 7.33 7.43 -10.02
CA SER A 235 8.19 8.39 -9.31
C SER A 235 7.38 9.02 -8.18
N TYR A 236 7.63 8.55 -6.96
CA TYR A 236 6.92 9.02 -5.77
C TYR A 236 7.47 10.36 -5.28
N LEU A 237 6.58 11.25 -4.86
CA LEU A 237 6.90 12.55 -4.28
C LEU A 237 7.83 12.42 -3.07
N ALA A 238 7.66 11.37 -2.26
CA ALA A 238 8.45 11.14 -1.05
C ALA A 238 9.97 11.04 -1.30
N LYS A 239 10.37 10.61 -2.51
CA LYS A 239 11.78 10.55 -2.93
C LYS A 239 12.42 11.94 -3.01
N ASP A 240 11.62 12.97 -3.27
CA ASP A 240 12.08 14.35 -3.44
C ASP A 240 11.86 15.20 -2.17
N MET A 241 11.49 14.56 -1.06
CA MET A 241 11.21 15.23 0.23
C MET A 241 12.32 14.98 1.24
N ASP A 242 12.52 15.94 2.14
CA ASP A 242 13.43 15.76 3.27
C ASP A 242 12.85 14.73 4.25
N TYR A 243 13.68 13.77 4.64
CA TYR A 243 13.36 12.76 5.65
C TYR A 243 14.55 12.46 6.56
N HIS A 244 14.26 12.03 7.78
CA HIS A 244 15.27 11.56 8.72
C HIS A 244 15.48 10.05 8.56
N GLU A 245 16.61 9.66 7.96
CA GLU A 245 16.94 8.25 7.72
C GLU A 245 16.97 7.41 9.01
N GLU A 246 17.42 7.98 10.13
CA GLU A 246 17.45 7.29 11.44
C GLU A 246 16.05 6.86 11.94
N ILE A 247 15.00 7.62 11.57
CA ILE A 247 13.62 7.31 11.98
C ILE A 247 12.98 6.28 11.05
N LEU A 248 13.39 6.25 9.77
CA LEU A 248 12.80 5.39 8.73
C LEU A 248 13.61 4.12 8.47
N ASN A 249 14.83 4.01 8.99
CA ASN A 249 15.64 2.81 8.87
C ASN A 249 15.49 1.97 10.14
N LEU A 250 14.97 0.76 9.98
CA LEU A 250 14.73 -0.17 11.09
C LEU A 250 16.01 -0.52 11.86
N GLU A 251 17.18 -0.51 11.22
CA GLU A 251 18.46 -0.76 11.89
C GLU A 251 18.74 0.32 12.95
N PHE A 252 18.55 1.60 12.61
CA PHE A 252 18.74 2.72 13.55
C PHE A 252 17.60 2.79 14.56
N LEU A 253 16.36 2.61 14.11
CA LEU A 253 15.17 2.73 14.94
C LEU A 253 15.17 1.73 16.11
N TYR A 254 15.68 0.52 15.88
CA TYR A 254 15.70 -0.56 16.87
C TYR A 254 17.04 -0.73 17.61
N GLN A 255 18.04 0.12 17.37
CA GLN A 255 19.37 -0.01 18.00
C GLN A 255 19.35 -0.01 19.54
N ASN A 256 18.35 0.65 20.14
CA ASN A 256 18.24 0.81 21.60
C ASN A 256 16.95 0.21 22.19
N TYR A 257 16.28 -0.70 21.47
CA TYR A 257 15.04 -1.34 21.91
C TYR A 257 15.28 -2.61 22.73
#